data_AF-A0A1V5ZQT4-F1
#
_entry.id   AF-A0A1V5ZQT4-F1
#
_cell.length_a   1.000
_cell.length_b   1.000
_cell.length_c   1.000
_cell.angle_alpha   90.00
_cell.angle_beta   90.00
_cell.angle_gamma   90.00
#
_symmetry.space_group_name_H-M   'P 1'
#
loop_
_entity.id
_entity.type
_entity.pdbx_description
1 polymer ?
#
loop_
_entity_poly.entity_id
_entity_poly.type
_entity_poly.pdbx_seq_one_letter_code
_entity_poly.pdbx_strand_id
1 'polypeptide(L)'
;MSPELINRIDHKIVFKPLSKKVLTDIFKKNLKEFLDSWKANSKAVLPEYTEKEIKEIIDKIYDPQYGARPVERYIHDTIEPEIIQKIMEK
;
A
#
# COMPACT_ATOMS: atom_id res chain seq x y z
N MET A 1 -32.42 7.53 -24.07
CA MET A 1 -31.98 7.11 -22.72
C MET A 1 -33.04 7.55 -21.73
N SER A 2 -33.58 6.62 -20.94
CA SER A 2 -34.70 6.89 -20.03
C SER A 2 -34.30 7.87 -18.91
N PRO A 3 -35.15 8.86 -18.59
CA PRO A 3 -34.87 9.90 -17.60
C PRO A 3 -34.65 9.39 -16.16
N GLU A 4 -35.00 8.14 -15.87
CA GLU A 4 -34.86 7.51 -14.55
C GLU A 4 -33.39 7.33 -14.11
N LEU A 5 -32.46 7.14 -15.04
CA LEU A 5 -31.05 6.94 -14.70
C LEU A 5 -30.37 8.23 -14.24
N ILE A 6 -30.74 9.37 -14.83
CA ILE A 6 -30.19 10.69 -14.48
C ILE A 6 -30.59 11.08 -13.05
N ASN A 7 -31.83 10.76 -12.67
CA ASN A 7 -32.35 11.04 -11.32
C ASN A 7 -31.76 10.15 -10.21
N ARG A 8 -30.98 9.10 -10.53
CA ARG A 8 -30.32 8.22 -9.56
C ARG A 8 -28.83 8.55 -9.35
N ILE A 9 -28.25 9.46 -10.15
CA ILE A 9 -26.82 9.81 -10.15
C ILE A 9 -26.61 11.27 -9.71
N ASP A 10 -27.46 11.79 -8.82
CA ASP A 10 -27.39 13.20 -8.41
C ASP A 10 -26.16 13.52 -7.53
N HIS A 11 -25.56 12.50 -6.89
CA HIS A 11 -24.36 12.69 -6.08
C HIS A 11 -23.10 12.17 -6.79
N LYS A 12 -22.43 13.05 -7.52
CA LYS A 12 -21.07 12.78 -8.05
C LYS A 12 -20.06 12.83 -6.91
N ILE A 13 -19.68 11.67 -6.36
CA ILE A 13 -18.57 11.57 -5.41
C ILE A 13 -17.27 11.84 -6.17
N VAL A 14 -16.71 13.04 -6.02
CA VAL A 14 -15.41 13.41 -6.62
C VAL A 14 -14.30 12.89 -5.71
N PHE A 15 -13.63 11.82 -6.14
CA PHE A 15 -12.43 11.34 -5.46
C PHE A 15 -11.25 12.26 -5.79
N LYS A 16 -10.68 12.90 -4.76
CA LYS A 16 -9.43 13.66 -4.90
C LYS A 16 -8.26 12.68 -5.00
N PRO A 17 -7.24 12.95 -5.84
CA PRO A 17 -6.04 12.12 -5.88
C PRO A 17 -5.37 12.13 -4.50
N LEU A 18 -4.82 10.98 -4.12
CA LEU A 18 -4.12 10.84 -2.84
C LEU A 18 -2.85 11.69 -2.86
N SER A 19 -2.67 12.51 -1.83
CA SER A 19 -1.42 13.23 -1.61
C SER A 19 -0.33 12.25 -1.15
N LYS A 20 0.95 12.51 -1.49
CA LYS A 20 2.09 11.69 -1.04
C LYS A 20 2.10 11.45 0.47
N LYS A 21 1.73 12.46 1.27
CA LYS A 21 1.60 12.35 2.73
C LYS A 21 0.55 11.33 3.15
N VAL A 22 -0.62 11.33 2.51
CA VAL A 22 -1.69 10.36 2.78
C VAL A 22 -1.27 8.97 2.33
N LEU A 23 -0.61 8.87 1.17
CA LEU A 23 -0.07 7.61 0.67
C LEU A 23 0.98 7.02 1.61
N THR A 24 1.82 7.86 2.21
CA THR A 24 2.81 7.46 3.23
C THR A 24 2.13 6.88 4.46
N ASP A 25 1.05 7.50 4.94
CA ASP A 25 0.30 7.00 6.09
C ASP A 25 -0.37 5.66 5.80
N ILE A 26 -0.97 5.53 4.61
CA ILE A 26 -1.55 4.27 4.12
C ILE A 26 -0.47 3.19 4.03
N PHE A 27 0.70 3.49 3.47
CA PHE A 27 1.81 2.55 3.39
C PHE A 27 2.28 2.10 4.77
N LYS A 28 2.48 3.03 5.71
CA LYS A 28 2.86 2.69 7.10
C LYS A 28 1.84 1.76 7.75
N LYS A 29 0.54 2.04 7.57
CA LYS A 29 -0.53 1.20 8.10
C LYS A 29 -0.52 -0.20 7.49
N ASN A 30 -0.53 -0.29 6.16
CA ASN A 30 -0.56 -1.57 5.44
C ASN A 30 0.69 -2.41 5.73
N LEU A 31 1.86 -1.78 5.76
CA LEU A 31 3.11 -2.43 6.12
C LEU A 31 3.07 -2.98 7.55
N LYS A 32 2.54 -2.22 8.51
CA LYS A 32 2.39 -2.70 9.88
C LYS A 32 1.46 -3.91 9.95
N GLU A 33 0.31 -3.86 9.29
CA GLU A 33 -0.65 -4.99 9.27
C GLU A 33 -0.03 -6.23 8.60
N PHE A 34 0.70 -6.04 7.50
CA PHE A 34 1.43 -7.09 6.83
C PHE A 34 2.48 -7.74 7.73
N LEU A 35 3.37 -6.95 8.34
CA LEU A 35 4.40 -7.46 9.24
C LEU A 35 3.80 -8.14 10.47
N ASP A 36 2.69 -7.64 11.00
CA ASP A 36 1.99 -8.25 12.14
C ASP A 36 1.46 -9.65 11.78
N SER A 37 0.94 -9.84 10.57
CA SER A 37 0.53 -11.15 10.05
C SER A 37 1.69 -12.15 10.01
N TRP A 38 2.91 -11.67 9.74
CA TRP A 38 4.11 -12.51 9.72
C TRP A 38 4.72 -12.79 11.11
N LYS A 39 4.36 -12.05 12.17
CA LYS A 39 4.89 -12.27 13.53
C LYS A 39 4.58 -13.65 14.10
N ALA A 40 3.49 -14.28 13.66
CA ALA A 40 3.15 -15.64 14.07
C ALA A 40 4.14 -16.69 13.56
N ASN A 41 4.98 -16.34 12.57
CA ASN A 41 5.98 -17.22 12.02
C ASN A 41 7.32 -17.05 12.74
N SER A 42 7.65 -17.96 13.66
CA SER A 42 8.89 -17.91 14.45
C SER A 42 10.18 -17.97 13.64
N LYS A 43 10.12 -18.32 12.34
CA LYS A 43 11.27 -18.31 11.43
C LYS A 43 11.44 -16.98 10.70
N ALA A 44 10.40 -16.14 10.67
CA ALA A 44 10.40 -14.89 9.92
C ALA A 44 11.28 -13.84 10.60
N VAL A 45 12.20 -13.26 9.84
CA VAL A 45 12.97 -12.08 10.24
C VAL A 45 12.31 -10.87 9.60
N LEU A 46 11.65 -10.05 10.43
CA LEU A 46 10.89 -8.90 9.95
C LEU A 46 11.83 -7.70 9.72
N PRO A 47 11.82 -7.08 8.53
CA PRO A 47 12.58 -5.87 8.26
C PRO A 47 12.01 -4.67 9.03
N GLU A 48 12.90 -3.83 9.55
CA GLU A 48 12.54 -2.52 10.11
C GLU A 48 12.78 -1.44 9.05
N TYR A 49 11.80 -0.57 8.85
CA TYR A 49 11.88 0.53 7.90
C TYR A 49 11.96 1.85 8.63
N THR A 50 12.97 2.66 8.33
CA THR A 50 13.05 4.03 8.83
C THR A 50 12.07 4.94 8.11
N GLU A 51 11.70 6.06 8.72
CA GLU A 51 10.82 7.04 8.07
C GLU A 51 11.42 7.58 6.76
N LYS A 52 12.75 7.66 6.67
CA LYS A 52 13.45 8.09 5.46
C LYS A 52 13.24 7.08 4.33
N GLU A 53 13.46 5.79 4.59
CA GLU A 53 13.28 4.73 3.60
C GLU A 53 11.84 4.66 3.10
N ILE A 54 10.86 4.79 4.00
CA ILE A 54 9.45 4.82 3.61
C ILE A 54 9.16 5.98 2.66
N LYS A 55 9.71 7.18 2.94
CA LYS A 55 9.55 8.33 2.04
C LYS A 55 10.18 8.09 0.67
N GLU A 56 11.36 7.47 0.61
CA GLU A 56 12.02 7.13 -0.66
C GLU A 56 11.24 6.08 -1.46
N ILE A 57 10.67 5.06 -0.79
CA ILE A 57 9.80 4.06 -1.43
C ILE A 57 8.57 4.75 -2.00
N ILE A 58 7.88 5.56 -1.20
CA ILE A 58 6.71 6.32 -1.64
C ILE A 58 7.05 7.21 -2.83
N ASP A 59 8.20 7.88 -2.85
CA ASP A 59 8.57 8.74 -3.97
C ASP A 59 8.74 7.95 -5.27
N LYS A 60 9.27 6.72 -5.19
CA LYS A 60 9.44 5.81 -6.33
C LYS A 60 8.13 5.22 -6.84
N ILE A 61 7.18 4.91 -5.96
CA ILE A 61 5.92 4.24 -6.34
C ILE A 61 4.73 5.19 -6.47
N TYR A 62 4.90 6.47 -6.14
CA TYR A 62 3.82 7.44 -6.18
C TYR A 62 3.33 7.64 -7.61
N ASP A 63 2.10 7.22 -7.86
CA ASP A 63 1.39 7.54 -9.08
C ASP A 63 -0.02 8.09 -8.76
N PRO A 64 -0.30 9.36 -9.11
CA PRO A 64 -1.57 10.01 -8.79
C PRO A 64 -2.76 9.40 -9.55
N GLN A 65 -2.53 8.68 -10.64
CA GLN A 65 -3.59 8.01 -11.43
C GLN A 65 -3.98 6.67 -10.80
N TYR A 66 -3.03 5.96 -10.16
CA TYR A 66 -3.28 4.64 -9.56
C TYR A 66 -3.72 4.67 -8.09
N GLY A 67 -3.63 5.82 -7.42
CA GLY A 67 -4.08 5.97 -6.03
C GLY A 67 -3.24 5.13 -5.06
N ALA A 68 -3.88 4.38 -4.17
CA ALA A 68 -3.17 3.55 -3.17
C ALA A 68 -2.70 2.18 -3.71
N ARG A 69 -3.13 1.77 -4.91
CA ARG A 69 -2.81 0.45 -5.47
C ARG A 69 -1.30 0.14 -5.55
N PRO A 70 -0.41 1.09 -5.85
CA PRO A 70 1.04 0.82 -5.85
C PRO A 70 1.58 0.39 -4.48
N VAL A 71 0.94 0.80 -3.37
CA VAL A 71 1.35 0.43 -2.01
C VAL A 71 1.18 -1.06 -1.77
N GLU A 72 -0.01 -1.59 -2.04
CA GLU A 72 -0.27 -3.03 -1.89
C GLU A 72 0.64 -3.84 -2.80
N ARG A 73 0.80 -3.40 -4.05
CA ARG A 73 1.72 -4.03 -5.01
C ARG A 73 3.15 -4.09 -4.48
N TYR A 74 3.68 -2.98 -3.98
CA TYR A 74 5.06 -2.95 -3.46
C TYR A 74 5.25 -3.90 -2.26
N ILE A 75 4.27 -4.00 -1.37
CA ILE A 75 4.33 -4.92 -0.23
C ILE A 75 4.40 -6.38 -0.71
N HIS A 76 3.57 -6.78 -1.66
CA HIS A 76 3.53 -8.17 -2.14
C HIS A 76 4.64 -8.52 -3.13
N ASP A 77 4.99 -7.63 -4.06
CA ASP A 77 5.99 -7.92 -5.10
C ASP A 77 7.42 -7.64 -4.67
N THR A 78 7.64 -6.92 -3.56
CA THR A 78 8.99 -6.57 -3.08
C THR A 78 9.23 -7.02 -1.65
N ILE A 79 8.40 -6.57 -0.70
CA ILE A 79 8.67 -6.82 0.72
C ILE A 79 8.46 -8.30 1.09
N GLU A 80 7.38 -8.92 0.60
CA GLU A 80 7.09 -10.34 0.83
C GLU A 80 8.19 -11.28 0.32
N PRO A 81 8.67 -11.17 -0.94
CA PRO A 81 9.75 -12.03 -1.40
C PRO A 81 11.07 -11.79 -0.65
N GLU A 82 11.38 -10.56 -0.22
CA GLU A 82 12.56 -10.30 0.62
C GLU A 82 12.51 -11.04 1.96
N ILE A 83 11.34 -11.10 2.60
CA ILE A 83 11.14 -11.86 3.84
C ILE A 83 11.31 -13.36 3.57
N ILE A 84 10.68 -13.89 2.52
CA ILE A 84 10.74 -15.31 2.16
C ILE A 84 12.19 -15.72 1.86
N GLN A 85 12.92 -14.92 1.09
CA GLN A 85 14.31 -15.19 0.76
C GLN A 85 15.18 -15.25 2.01
N LYS A 86 15.02 -14.30 2.95
CA LYS A 86 15.72 -14.31 4.25
C LYS A 86 15.43 -15.55 5.10
N ILE A 87 14.24 -16.14 4.96
CA ILE A 87 13.88 -17.40 5.64
C ILE A 87 14.57 -18.60 4.95
N MET A 88 14.69 -18.59 3.63
CA MET A 88 15.25 -19.69 2.84
C MET A 88 16.78 -19.74 2.83
N GLU A 89 17.46 -18.59 2.91
CA GLU A 89 18.93 -18.50 2.98
C GLU A 89 19.50 -18.92 4.35
N LYS A 90 18.64 -19.37 5.27
CA LYS A 90 18.99 -19.75 6.65
C LYS A 90 18.75 -21.23 6.90
#